data_AF-A0A1A8B066-F1
#
_entry.id   AF-A0A1A8B066-F1
#
_cell.length_a   1.000
_cell.length_b   1.000
_cell.length_c   1.000
_cell.angle_alpha   90.00
_cell.angle_beta   90.00
_cell.angle_gamma   90.00
#
_symmetry.space_group_name_H-M   'P 1'
#
loop_
_entity.id
_entity.type
_entity.pdbx_description
1 polymer ?
#
loop_
_entity_poly.entity_id
_entity_poly.type
_entity_poly.pdbx_seq_one_letter_code
_entity_poly.pdbx_strand_id
1 'polypeptide(L)' 'MTSPELSFTLAYVTFAICIIFTPDEFRSAGLTVQNVFSSWLGSEDVDFLRYHLRRISVTILVQSALPLGQ' A
#
# COMPACT_ATOMS: atom_id res chain seq x y z
N MET A 1 -15.75 10.00 -24.83
CA MET A 1 -14.58 10.61 -24.15
C MET A 1 -14.83 10.47 -22.67
N THR A 2 -14.21 9.50 -21.99
CA THR A 2 -14.25 9.47 -20.52
C THR A 2 -13.61 10.76 -20.02
N SER A 3 -14.25 11.48 -19.11
CA SER A 3 -13.65 12.70 -18.57
C SER A 3 -12.33 12.33 -17.87
N PRO A 4 -11.27 13.13 -18.04
CA PRO A 4 -9.97 12.86 -17.40
C PRO A 4 -10.09 12.73 -15.87
N GLU A 5 -11.03 13.47 -15.27
CA GLU A 5 -11.47 13.38 -13.87
C GLU A 5 -11.85 11.94 -13.47
N LEU A 6 -12.64 11.27 -14.33
CA LEU A 6 -13.16 9.94 -14.07
C LEU A 6 -12.03 8.90 -14.14
N SER A 7 -11.15 9.01 -15.14
CA SER A 7 -9.98 8.14 -15.26
C SER A 7 -9.01 8.31 -14.09
N PHE A 8 -8.80 9.54 -13.62
CA PHE A 8 -7.98 9.83 -12.44
C PHE A 8 -8.60 9.21 -11.17
N THR A 9 -9.89 9.45 -10.95
CA THR A 9 -10.61 8.92 -9.78
C THR A 9 -10.59 7.40 -9.76
N LEU A 10 -10.80 6.76 -10.93
CA LEU A 10 -10.81 5.30 -11.04
C LEU A 10 -9.42 4.71 -10.76
N ALA A 11 -8.37 5.28 -11.34
CA ALA A 11 -6.99 4.87 -11.07
C ALA A 11 -6.63 5.05 -9.59
N TYR A 12 -7.04 6.17 -9.00
CA TYR A 12 -6.82 6.49 -7.60
C TYR A 12 -7.51 5.48 -6.66
N VAL A 13 -8.80 5.19 -6.90
CA VAL A 13 -9.57 4.22 -6.13
C VAL A 13 -8.97 2.80 -6.26
N THR A 14 -8.60 2.38 -7.47
CA THR A 14 -7.93 1.08 -7.67
C THR A 14 -6.62 1.01 -6.90
N PHE A 15 -5.80 2.05 -6.95
CA PHE A 15 -4.54 2.11 -6.21
C PHE A 15 -4.77 2.06 -4.68
N ALA A 16 -5.75 2.82 -4.18
CA ALA A 16 -6.13 2.82 -2.78
C ALA A 16 -6.62 1.44 -2.32
N ILE A 17 -7.45 0.77 -3.11
CA ILE A 17 -7.93 -0.59 -2.82
C ILE A 17 -6.77 -1.57 -2.81
N CYS A 18 -5.88 -1.57 -3.79
CA CYS A 18 -4.71 -2.46 -3.83
C CYS A 18 -3.81 -2.32 -2.59
N ILE A 19 -3.72 -1.11 -2.04
CA ILE A 19 -2.91 -0.80 -0.86
C ILE A 19 -3.63 -1.17 0.44
N ILE A 20 -4.91 -0.81 0.59
CA ILE A 20 -5.68 -1.01 1.83
C ILE A 20 -6.19 -2.46 1.93
N PHE A 21 -6.71 -2.98 0.83
CA PHE A 21 -7.23 -4.33 0.66
C PHE A 21 -6.46 -5.04 -0.44
N THR A 22 -5.23 -5.45 -0.17
CA THR A 22 -4.44 -6.21 -1.14
C THR A 22 -5.20 -7.46 -1.58
N PRO A 23 -5.72 -7.54 -2.82
CA PRO A 23 -6.45 -8.71 -3.30
C PRO A 23 -5.53 -9.94 -3.32
N ASP A 24 -6.10 -11.14 -3.23
CA ASP A 24 -5.29 -12.37 -3.20
C ASP A 24 -4.44 -12.55 -4.48
N GLU A 25 -4.87 -11.98 -5.60
CA GLU A 25 -4.12 -11.93 -6.86
C GLU A 25 -2.87 -11.05 -6.74
N PHE A 26 -2.95 -9.91 -6.05
CA PHE A 26 -1.79 -9.04 -5.80
C PHE A 26 -0.89 -9.62 -4.71
N ARG A 27 -1.47 -10.31 -3.71
CA ARG A 27 -0.73 -11.06 -2.70
C ARG A 27 0.08 -12.18 -3.35
N SER A 28 -0.53 -12.97 -4.23
CA SER A 28 0.14 -14.06 -4.96
C SER A 28 1.15 -13.57 -5.99
N ALA A 29 0.91 -12.40 -6.61
CA ALA A 29 1.91 -11.71 -7.45
C ALA A 29 3.04 -11.04 -6.65
N GLY A 30 3.00 -11.08 -5.31
CA GLY A 30 4.02 -10.49 -4.46
C GLY A 30 4.00 -8.96 -4.44
N LEU A 31 2.92 -8.32 -4.88
CA LEU A 31 2.73 -6.87 -4.93
C LEU A 31 2.08 -6.36 -3.63
N THR A 32 2.59 -6.82 -2.49
CA THR A 32 2.14 -6.37 -1.16
C THR A 32 3.00 -5.21 -0.69
N VAL A 33 2.46 -4.36 0.19
CA VAL A 33 3.24 -3.30 0.87
C VAL A 33 4.48 -3.90 1.57
N GLN A 34 4.40 -5.13 2.09
CA GLN A 34 5.56 -5.80 2.69
C GLN A 34 6.67 -6.07 1.67
N ASN A 35 6.31 -6.51 0.47
CA ASN A 35 7.29 -6.86 -0.56
C ASN A 35 7.86 -5.61 -1.25
N VAL A 36 7.03 -4.60 -1.53
CA VAL A 36 7.49 -3.32 -2.11
C VAL A 36 8.46 -2.61 -1.16
N PHE A 37 8.18 -2.64 0.14
CA PHE A 37 9.03 -2.04 1.16
C PHE A 37 9.95 -3.06 1.87
N SER A 38 10.16 -4.25 1.29
CA SER A 38 10.90 -5.36 1.92
C SER A 38 12.33 -4.96 2.30
N SER A 39 13.01 -4.25 1.40
CA SER A 39 14.35 -3.69 1.63
C SER A 39 14.40 -2.71 2.84
N TRP A 40 13.31 -2.00 3.11
CA TRP A 40 13.22 -1.04 4.22
C TRP A 40 12.69 -1.67 5.52
N LEU A 41 11.74 -2.60 5.43
CA LEU A 41 11.22 -3.34 6.58
C LEU A 41 12.29 -4.23 7.22
N GLY A 42 13.17 -4.83 6.42
CA GLY A 42 14.16 -5.78 6.88
C GLY A 42 13.56 -7.15 7.20
N SER A 43 14.25 -7.96 8.02
CA SER A 43 13.82 -9.30 8.39
C SER A 43 13.04 -9.29 9.71
N GLU A 44 11.84 -9.88 9.68
CA GLU A 44 11.01 -10.12 10.86
C GLU A 44 11.70 -11.03 11.89
N ASP A 45 12.42 -12.05 11.43
CA ASP A 45 13.12 -13.02 12.29
C ASP A 45 14.31 -12.43 13.04
N VAL A 46 14.90 -11.35 12.53
CA VAL A 46 16.06 -10.70 13.13
C VAL A 46 15.65 -9.61 14.13
N ASP A 47 14.56 -8.88 13.87
CA ASP A 47 14.10 -7.77 14.72
C ASP A 47 12.58 -7.55 14.62
N PHE A 48 11.82 -8.47 15.23
CA PHE A 48 10.36 -8.55 15.15
C PHE A 48 9.63 -7.24 15.50
N LEU A 49 10.02 -6.59 16.59
CA LEU A 49 9.37 -5.36 17.08
C LEU A 49 9.61 -4.20 16.09
N ARG A 50 10.85 -4.03 15.64
CA ARG A 50 11.22 -2.97 14.69
C ARG A 50 10.58 -3.19 13.33
N TYR A 51 10.52 -4.45 12.87
CA TYR A 51 9.82 -4.82 11.64
C TYR A 51 8.34 -4.41 11.70
N HIS A 52 7.64 -4.76 12.78
CA HIS A 52 6.23 -4.40 12.96
C HIS A 52 6.00 -2.90 13.12
N LEU A 53 6.88 -2.18 13.82
CA LEU A 53 6.83 -0.71 13.90
C LEU A 53 6.97 -0.07 12.52
N ARG A 54 7.97 -0.47 11.72
CA ARG A 54 8.16 0.03 10.36
C ARG A 54 6.95 -0.26 9.49
N ARG A 55 6.41 -1.48 9.57
CA ARG A 55 5.23 -1.91 8.83
C ARG A 55 4.02 -1.01 9.11
N ILE A 56 3.73 -0.75 10.39
CA ILE A 56 2.62 0.13 10.80
C ILE A 56 2.87 1.56 10.33
N SER A 57 4.09 2.09 10.50
CA SER A 57 4.44 3.43 10.05
C SER A 57 4.28 3.62 8.54
N VAL A 58 4.72 2.64 7.73
CA VAL A 58 4.54 2.67 6.26
C VAL A 58 3.05 2.68 5.93
N THR A 59 2.27 1.78 6.53
CA THR A 59 0.82 1.70 6.27
C THR A 59 0.13 3.02 6.61
N ILE A 60 0.43 3.63 7.77
CA ILE A 60 -0.15 4.92 8.15
C ILE A 60 0.29 6.03 7.21
N LEU A 61 1.58 6.10 6.84
CA LEU A 61 2.08 7.11 5.91
C LEU A 61 1.41 7.02 4.55
N VAL A 62 1.31 5.81 4.01
CA VAL A 62 0.65 5.55 2.73
C VAL A 62 -0.83 5.89 2.82
N GLN A 63 -1.49 5.52 3.92
CA GLN A 63 -2.91 5.82 4.12
C GLN A 63 -3.17 7.30 4.37
N SER A 64 -2.21 8.03 4.92
CA SER A 64 -2.27 9.49 5.09
C SER A 64 -1.92 10.23 3.79
N ALA A 65 -1.11 9.63 2.92
CA ALA A 65 -0.77 10.15 1.59
C ALA A 65 -1.87 9.91 0.55
N LEU A 66 -2.81 9.00 0.82
CA LEU A 66 -4.06 8.91 0.08
C LEU A 66 -4.87 10.18 0.36
N PRO A 67 -5.08 11.10 -0.63
CA PRO A 67 -6.04 12.17 -0.51
C PRO A 67 -7.43 11.60 -0.18
N LEU A 68 -7.76 11.58 1.11
CA LEU A 68 -9.13 11.56 1.58
C LEU A 68 -9.67 12.94 1.24
N GLY A 69 -10.24 13.06 0.03
CA GLY A 69 -10.69 14.31 -0.55
C GLY A 69 -11.48 15.17 0.44
N GLN A 70 -11.13 16.44 0.50
CA GLN A 70 -12.13 17.49 0.64
C GLN A 70 -12.54 17.95 -0.76
#